data_AF-A0A2K9ZGS3-F1
#
_entry.id   AF-A0A2K9ZGS3-F1
#
_cell.length_a   1.000
_cell.length_b   1.000
_cell.length_c   1.000
_cell.angle_alpha   90.00
_cell.angle_beta   90.00
_cell.angle_gamma   90.00
#
_symmetry.space_group_name_H-M   'P 1'
#
loop_
_entity.id
_entity.type
_entity.pdbx_description
1 polymer ?
#
loop_
_entity_poly.entity_id
_entity_poly.type
_entity_poly.pdbx_seq_one_letter_code
_entity_poly.pdbx_strand_id
1 'polypeptide(L)'
;MNADDIRFAIEKADASQEAWARLTARARSEVLWNWHRLIIGHGDDLGAILPAEMGKPLAEAKSEISHAAAYVQRNAEEANRI
;
A
#
# COMPACT_ATOMS: atom_id res chain seq x y z
N MET A 1 10.66 -6.44 17.23
CA MET A 1 9.57 -5.47 17.51
C MET A 1 9.11 -5.71 18.93
N ASN A 2 9.30 -4.74 19.82
CA ASN A 2 8.91 -4.82 21.23
C ASN A 2 7.83 -3.75 21.55
N ALA A 3 7.43 -3.65 22.81
CA ALA A 3 6.39 -2.69 23.23
C ALA A 3 6.79 -1.22 23.00
N ASP A 4 8.09 -0.91 23.07
CA ASP A 4 8.59 0.44 22.86
C ASP A 4 8.56 0.81 21.38
N ASP A 5 8.91 -0.12 20.49
CA ASP A 5 8.79 0.06 19.03
C ASP A 5 7.34 0.36 18.63
N ILE A 6 6.37 -0.35 19.23
CA ILE A 6 4.94 -0.16 18.95
C ILE A 6 4.48 1.22 19.43
N ARG A 7 4.85 1.61 20.65
CA ARG A 7 4.50 2.92 21.21
C ARG A 7 5.05 4.06 20.35
N PHE A 8 6.30 3.93 19.94
CA PHE A 8 6.95 4.89 19.06
C PHE A 8 6.20 5.02 17.71
N ALA A 9 5.79 3.90 17.11
CA ALA A 9 5.03 3.93 15.85
C ALA A 9 3.67 4.64 16.02
N ILE A 10 2.97 4.42 17.14
CA ILE A 10 1.69 5.09 17.44
C ILE A 10 1.88 6.59 17.59
N GLU A 11 2.87 7.03 18.38
CA GLU A 11 3.16 8.45 18.60
C GLU A 11 3.51 9.17 17.28
N LYS A 12 4.25 8.51 16.39
CA LYS A 12 4.57 9.07 15.06
C LYS A 12 3.37 9.13 14.13
N ALA A 13 2.50 8.12 14.17
CA ALA A 13 1.27 8.11 13.39
C ALA A 13 0.33 9.24 13.86
N ASP A 14 0.15 9.39 15.16
CA ASP A 14 -0.70 10.44 15.77
C ASP A 14 -0.22 11.84 15.39
N ALA A 15 1.08 12.11 15.57
CA ALA A 15 1.68 13.40 15.20
C ALA A 15 1.56 13.74 13.70
N SER A 16 1.45 12.73 12.82
CA SER A 16 1.35 12.92 11.36
C SER A 16 -0.09 12.94 10.84
N GLN A 17 -1.05 12.47 11.64
CA GLN A 17 -2.43 12.24 11.23
C GLN A 17 -3.12 13.53 10.78
N GLU A 18 -2.93 14.62 11.51
CA GLU A 18 -3.56 15.91 11.20
C GLU A 18 -3.06 16.49 9.87
N ALA A 19 -1.74 16.39 9.61
CA ALA A 19 -1.14 16.85 8.36
C ALA A 19 -1.64 16.02 7.16
N TRP A 20 -1.76 14.71 7.32
CA TRP A 20 -2.32 13.82 6.30
C TRP A 20 -3.81 14.11 6.04
N ALA A 21 -4.60 14.32 7.09
CA ALA A 21 -6.03 14.60 6.99
C ALA A 21 -6.32 15.91 6.25
N ARG A 22 -5.45 16.92 6.40
CA ARG A 22 -5.54 18.22 5.70
C ARG A 22 -5.28 18.14 4.19
N LEU A 23 -4.68 17.07 3.68
CA LEU A 23 -4.50 16.90 2.25
C LEU A 23 -5.86 16.86 1.54
N THR A 24 -5.92 17.36 0.32
CA THR A 24 -7.13 17.26 -0.48
C THR A 24 -7.39 15.80 -0.87
N ALA A 25 -8.66 15.47 -1.14
CA ALA A 25 -9.09 14.21 -1.73
C ALA A 25 -8.20 13.80 -2.92
N ARG A 26 -7.95 14.76 -3.83
CA ARG A 26 -7.07 14.59 -4.99
C ARG A 26 -5.63 14.25 -4.61
N ALA A 27 -5.03 14.97 -3.67
CA ALA A 27 -3.65 14.72 -3.27
C ALA A 27 -3.50 13.31 -2.66
N ARG A 28 -4.46 12.86 -1.85
CA ARG A 28 -4.47 11.49 -1.31
C ARG A 28 -4.67 10.45 -2.41
N SER A 29 -5.57 10.71 -3.36
CA SER A 29 -5.77 9.86 -4.54
C SER A 29 -4.49 9.70 -5.36
N GLU A 30 -3.75 10.80 -5.60
CA GLU A 30 -2.49 10.78 -6.34
C GLU A 30 -1.43 9.91 -5.65
N VAL A 31 -1.35 9.93 -4.30
CA VAL A 31 -0.47 9.02 -3.55
C VAL A 31 -0.83 7.56 -3.80
N LEU A 32 -2.12 7.20 -3.75
CA LEU A 32 -2.58 5.83 -4.01
C LEU A 32 -2.34 5.41 -5.47
N TRP A 33 -2.54 6.31 -6.43
CA TRP A 33 -2.21 6.06 -7.83
C TRP A 33 -0.71 5.83 -8.06
N ASN A 34 0.14 6.60 -7.39
CA ASN A 34 1.59 6.39 -7.43
C ASN A 34 1.94 5.01 -6.88
N TRP A 35 1.33 4.61 -5.76
CA TRP A 35 1.56 3.30 -5.17
C TRP A 35 1.10 2.16 -6.07
N HIS A 36 -0.09 2.26 -6.67
CA HIS A 36 -0.55 1.29 -7.68
C HIS A 36 0.48 1.12 -8.81
N ARG A 37 0.99 2.23 -9.36
CA ARG A 37 1.99 2.18 -10.45
C ARG A 37 3.30 1.51 -10.00
N LEU A 38 3.73 1.74 -8.76
CA LEU A 38 4.91 1.07 -8.20
C LEU A 38 4.67 -0.44 -8.03
N ILE A 39 3.50 -0.87 -7.54
CA ILE A 39 3.18 -2.30 -7.40
C ILE A 39 3.25 -2.99 -8.76
N ILE A 40 2.62 -2.40 -9.79
CA ILE A 40 2.64 -2.97 -11.15
C ILE A 40 4.07 -2.95 -11.72
N GLY A 41 4.79 -1.84 -11.57
CA GLY A 41 6.16 -1.69 -12.08
C GLY A 41 7.17 -2.65 -11.45
N HIS A 42 6.94 -3.04 -10.19
CA HIS A 42 7.76 -4.00 -9.44
C HIS A 42 7.10 -5.37 -9.28
N GLY A 43 6.14 -5.72 -10.15
CA GLY A 43 5.36 -6.95 -10.02
C GLY A 43 6.20 -8.23 -10.07
N ASP A 44 7.28 -8.24 -10.87
CA ASP A 44 8.19 -9.39 -10.93
C ASP A 44 9.07 -9.51 -9.67
N ASP A 45 9.57 -8.40 -9.12
CA ASP A 45 10.33 -8.37 -7.86
C ASP A 45 9.47 -8.87 -6.70
N LEU A 46 8.25 -8.32 -6.58
CA LEU A 46 7.25 -8.77 -5.60
C LEU A 46 6.88 -10.24 -5.82
N GLY A 47 6.82 -10.67 -7.08
CA GLY A 47 6.56 -12.05 -7.48
C GLY A 47 7.68 -13.01 -7.09
N ALA A 48 8.90 -12.55 -6.87
CA ALA A 48 9.98 -13.37 -6.32
C ALA A 48 9.93 -13.45 -4.78
N ILE A 49 9.57 -12.34 -4.12
CA ILE A 49 9.49 -12.25 -2.65
C ILE A 49 8.35 -13.11 -2.11
N LEU A 50 7.15 -12.96 -2.67
CA LEU A 50 5.93 -13.54 -2.10
C LEU A 50 5.94 -15.09 -2.05
N PRO A 51 6.40 -15.82 -3.09
CA PRO A 51 6.67 -17.26 -3.01
C PRO A 51 7.78 -17.63 -2.02
N ALA A 52 8.85 -16.84 -1.94
CA ALA A 52 9.98 -17.14 -1.06
C ALA A 52 9.59 -17.07 0.42
N GLU A 53 8.70 -16.14 0.78
CA GLU A 53 8.24 -15.97 2.16
C GLU A 53 7.08 -16.91 2.53
N MET A 54 6.17 -17.18 1.58
CA MET A 54 4.91 -17.88 1.86
C MET A 54 4.83 -19.30 1.30
N GLY A 55 5.79 -19.73 0.48
CA GLY A 55 5.82 -21.06 -0.14
C GLY A 55 4.76 -21.29 -1.23
N LYS A 56 4.13 -20.23 -1.76
CA LYS A 56 3.08 -20.33 -2.79
C LYS A 56 3.65 -20.38 -4.21
N PRO A 57 2.95 -20.97 -5.19
CA PRO A 57 3.37 -20.94 -6.59
C PRO A 57 3.48 -19.50 -7.15
N LEU A 58 4.45 -19.25 -8.03
CA LEU A 58 4.67 -17.95 -8.65
C LEU A 58 3.42 -17.39 -9.37
N ALA A 59 2.66 -18.26 -10.05
CA ALA A 59 1.45 -17.86 -10.74
C ALA A 59 0.37 -17.32 -9.78
N GLU A 60 0.23 -17.95 -8.60
CA GLU A 60 -0.68 -17.51 -7.55
C GLU A 60 -0.21 -16.16 -6.96
N ALA A 61 1.08 -16.04 -6.68
CA ALA A 61 1.68 -14.79 -6.22
C ALA A 61 1.43 -13.62 -7.18
N LYS A 62 1.63 -13.83 -8.49
CA LYS A 62 1.36 -12.80 -9.52
C LYS A 62 -0.10 -12.38 -9.57
N SER A 63 -1.03 -13.32 -9.37
CA SER A 63 -2.45 -13.02 -9.29
C SER A 63 -2.78 -12.17 -8.05
N GLU A 64 -2.20 -12.50 -6.89
CA GLU A 64 -2.39 -11.74 -5.66
C GLU A 64 -1.84 -10.31 -5.75
N ILE A 65 -0.64 -10.14 -6.31
CA ILE A 65 -0.02 -8.81 -6.52
C ILE A 65 -0.92 -7.96 -7.43
N SER A 66 -1.41 -8.55 -8.51
CA SER A 66 -2.32 -7.87 -9.45
C SER A 66 -3.64 -7.47 -8.76
N HIS A 67 -4.20 -8.35 -7.93
CA HIS A 67 -5.41 -8.07 -7.16
C HIS A 67 -5.17 -6.96 -6.13
N ALA A 68 -4.04 -6.98 -5.41
CA ALA A 68 -3.66 -5.93 -4.48
C ALA A 68 -3.49 -4.57 -5.19
N ALA A 69 -2.85 -4.54 -6.36
CA ALA A 69 -2.72 -3.32 -7.16
C ALA A 69 -4.09 -2.76 -7.57
N ALA A 70 -5.03 -3.63 -8.01
CA ALA A 70 -6.38 -3.23 -8.37
C ALA A 70 -7.19 -2.70 -7.16
N TYR A 71 -6.96 -3.27 -5.96
CA TYR A 71 -7.57 -2.76 -4.74
C TYR A 71 -7.09 -1.34 -4.40
N VAL A 72 -5.78 -1.08 -4.50
CA VAL A 72 -5.21 0.25 -4.30
C VAL A 72 -5.74 1.26 -5.32
N GLN A 73 -5.82 0.86 -6.59
CA GLN A 73 -6.43 1.68 -7.65
C GLN A 73 -7.87 2.09 -7.30
N ARG A 74 -8.71 1.13 -6.92
CA ARG A 74 -10.11 1.40 -6.58
C ARG A 74 -10.23 2.40 -5.42
N ASN A 75 -9.38 2.28 -4.40
CA ASN A 75 -9.35 3.24 -3.30
C ASN A 75 -8.89 4.63 -3.76
N ALA A 76 -7.95 4.71 -4.72
CA ALA A 76 -7.55 5.98 -5.33
C ALA A 76 -8.72 6.65 -6.06
N GLU A 77 -9.51 5.87 -6.79
CA GLU A 77 -10.72 6.35 -7.47
C GLU A 77 -11.80 6.80 -6.48
N GLU A 78 -12.04 6.01 -5.43
CA GLU A 78 -13.02 6.32 -4.38
C GLU A 78 -12.62 7.56 -3.57
N ALA A 79 -11.33 7.75 -3.30
CA ALA A 79 -10.82 8.91 -2.59
C ALA A 79 -11.17 10.24 -3.28
N ASN A 80 -11.40 10.26 -4.59
CA ASN A 80 -11.83 11.45 -5.34
C ASN A 80 -13.35 11.70 -5.28
N ARG A 81 -14.15 10.77 -4.73
CA ARG A 81 -15.62 10.85 -4.68
C ARG A 81 -16.16 11.47 -3.39
N ILE A 82 -15.28 11.74 -2.42
CA ILE A 82 -15.58 12.25 -1.07
C ILE A 82 -14.80 13.53 -0.85
#